data_AF-A0A559L661-F1
#
_entry.id   AF-A0A559L661-F1
#
_cell.length_a   1.000
_cell.length_b   1.000
_cell.length_c   1.000
_cell.angle_alpha   90.00
_cell.angle_beta   90.00
_cell.angle_gamma   90.00
#
_symmetry.space_group_name_H-M   'P 1'
#
loop_
_entity.id
_entity.type
_entity.pdbx_description
1 polymer ?
#
loop_
_entity_poly.entity_id
_entity_poly.type
_entity_poly.pdbx_seq_one_letter_code
_entity_poly.pdbx_strand_id
1 'polypeptide(L)'
;MVNDGLRAGPVRDYLPLAQANSNFKLQLNTKVLRVIREGKAVTGIEVQSGPSTRQIINLKSNGAVVLAAGALATPRLLVNSGIGPSEQIEAVASGSQRLTMPAKDQWLNLPVGENLKDHPIFTVKMKTKQPMSALSETDFTKPSQTNIDLFAQGDGLLAQSGQRFIFWDTVKGSDGIERYVQGTCAAAGDDAVKVKVYLTHGATSSGSLTVTSSGATKLVGEPYLKTAGDKEAVKSFMNKLISFASKPNSTLSIASNATAESLMAEYVSGSHFVGSAVMGTENDGTSVVDTDTKVWGTENLFVVDGSIHPDLPTGNTQAIIMVAAEHAASKILGGGNGAASPVVPSNGTVPVPTTAISTPVATKRPSKCKRSMRQRRHHRRL
;
A
#
# COMPACT_ATOMS: atom_id res chain seq x y z
N MET A 1 4.85 -15.42 -0.65
CA MET A 1 5.67 -14.56 0.24
C MET A 1 5.67 -15.05 1.69
N VAL A 2 5.77 -16.35 1.89
CA VAL A 2 6.08 -16.98 3.18
C VAL A 2 7.19 -17.98 2.88
N ASN A 3 8.22 -18.00 3.70
CA ASN A 3 9.30 -18.97 3.62
C ASN A 3 9.65 -19.40 5.04
N ASP A 4 9.81 -20.70 5.26
CA ASP A 4 10.06 -21.30 6.59
C ASP A 4 9.09 -20.82 7.69
N GLY A 5 7.79 -20.72 7.36
CA GLY A 5 6.75 -20.25 8.29
C GLY A 5 6.84 -18.77 8.68
N LEU A 6 7.74 -17.99 8.06
CA LEU A 6 7.93 -16.56 8.32
C LEU A 6 7.49 -15.72 7.13
N ARG A 7 7.16 -14.45 7.41
CA ARG A 7 6.99 -13.44 6.36
C ARG A 7 8.25 -13.38 5.50
N ALA A 8 8.11 -13.65 4.20
CA ALA A 8 9.16 -13.47 3.19
C ALA A 8 8.91 -12.18 2.38
N GLY A 9 9.19 -12.21 1.07
CA GLY A 9 9.01 -11.08 0.17
C GLY A 9 10.28 -10.24 0.04
N PRO A 10 10.20 -9.05 -0.60
CA PRO A 10 11.39 -8.32 -1.04
C PRO A 10 12.44 -8.02 0.02
N VAL A 11 12.05 -7.92 1.29
CA VAL A 11 12.98 -7.69 2.41
C VAL A 11 13.85 -8.90 2.74
N ARG A 12 13.35 -10.13 2.53
CA ARG A 12 14.09 -11.38 2.80
C ARG A 12 14.64 -12.03 1.54
N ASP A 13 14.13 -11.63 0.38
CA ASP A 13 14.52 -12.22 -0.90
C ASP A 13 15.44 -11.25 -1.68
N TYR A 14 14.89 -10.16 -2.23
CA TYR A 14 15.64 -9.21 -3.07
C TYR A 14 16.67 -8.36 -2.30
N LEU A 15 16.34 -7.87 -1.10
CA LEU A 15 17.21 -6.94 -0.38
C LEU A 15 18.54 -7.58 0.06
N PRO A 16 18.60 -8.81 0.60
CA PRO A 16 19.88 -9.45 0.91
C PRO A 16 20.77 -9.65 -0.32
N LEU A 17 20.18 -9.99 -1.48
CA LEU A 17 20.91 -10.08 -2.75
C LEU A 17 21.50 -8.71 -3.14
N ALA A 18 20.73 -7.64 -3.00
CA ALA A 18 21.23 -6.28 -3.24
C ALA A 18 22.37 -5.93 -2.27
N GLN A 19 22.21 -6.21 -0.97
CA GLN A 19 23.21 -5.92 0.07
C GLN A 19 24.51 -6.71 -0.08
N ALA A 20 24.49 -7.85 -0.75
CA ALA A 20 25.70 -8.61 -1.08
C ALA A 20 26.56 -7.92 -2.15
N ASN A 21 26.00 -7.00 -2.94
CA ASN A 21 26.74 -6.28 -3.98
C ASN A 21 27.52 -5.10 -3.38
N SER A 22 28.83 -5.02 -3.65
CA SER A 22 29.71 -3.97 -3.11
C SER A 22 29.38 -2.56 -3.61
N ASN A 23 28.63 -2.44 -4.70
CA ASN A 23 28.16 -1.17 -5.28
C ASN A 23 26.77 -0.75 -4.79
N PHE A 24 26.11 -1.52 -3.92
CA PHE A 24 24.83 -1.17 -3.32
C PHE A 24 25.01 -0.44 -1.98
N LYS A 25 24.18 0.57 -1.73
CA LYS A 25 24.16 1.30 -0.46
C LYS A 25 22.73 1.52 0.01
N LEU A 26 22.42 1.06 1.23
CA LEU A 26 21.15 1.32 1.90
C LEU A 26 21.29 2.47 2.90
N GLN A 27 20.40 3.46 2.82
CA GLN A 27 20.27 4.53 3.81
C GLN A 27 18.85 4.55 4.37
N LEU A 28 18.69 4.14 5.62
CA LEU A 28 17.43 4.23 6.35
C LEU A 28 17.29 5.60 7.04
N ASN A 29 16.07 5.95 7.43
CA ASN A 29 15.77 7.22 8.11
C ASN A 29 16.17 8.47 7.28
N THR A 30 16.12 8.35 5.95
CA THR A 30 16.47 9.39 4.99
C THR A 30 15.25 9.66 4.10
N LYS A 31 14.55 10.77 4.34
CA LYS A 31 13.34 11.11 3.59
C LYS A 31 13.70 11.92 2.35
N VAL A 32 13.38 11.43 1.15
CA VAL A 32 13.49 12.22 -0.07
C VAL A 32 12.43 13.33 -0.06
N LEU A 33 12.84 14.57 -0.37
CA LEU A 33 11.95 15.72 -0.45
C LEU A 33 11.55 16.03 -1.90
N ARG A 34 12.52 15.94 -2.82
CA ARG A 34 12.34 16.14 -4.26
C ARG A 34 13.51 15.57 -5.05
N VAL A 35 13.31 15.51 -6.35
CA VAL A 35 14.36 15.30 -7.36
C VAL A 35 14.92 16.67 -7.77
N ILE A 36 16.22 16.74 -8.00
CA ILE A 36 16.92 17.91 -8.52
C ILE A 36 17.12 17.74 -10.01
N ARG A 37 16.72 18.73 -10.81
CA ARG A 37 16.79 18.66 -12.27
C ARG A 37 17.10 20.01 -12.89
N GLU A 38 17.71 19.96 -14.07
CA GLU A 38 17.94 21.08 -14.97
C GLU A 38 17.23 20.78 -16.29
N GLY A 39 16.09 21.45 -16.52
CA GLY A 39 15.21 21.09 -17.63
C GLY A 39 14.75 19.63 -17.52
N LYS A 40 15.13 18.80 -18.51
CA LYS A 40 14.74 17.38 -18.62
C LYS A 40 15.67 16.43 -17.86
N ALA A 41 16.88 16.86 -17.53
CA ALA A 41 17.90 16.03 -16.93
C ALA A 41 17.85 16.10 -15.40
N VAL A 42 17.68 14.96 -14.75
CA VAL A 42 17.82 14.82 -13.29
C VAL A 42 19.30 14.77 -12.94
N THR A 43 19.70 15.59 -11.97
CA THR A 43 21.09 15.72 -11.50
C THR A 43 21.30 15.21 -10.08
N GLY A 44 20.22 14.95 -9.31
CA GLY A 44 20.33 14.46 -7.94
C GLY A 44 18.99 14.34 -7.23
N ILE A 45 19.04 14.08 -5.92
CA ILE A 45 17.89 14.12 -5.01
C ILE A 45 18.22 14.98 -3.79
N GLU A 46 17.24 15.73 -3.30
CA GLU A 46 17.33 16.40 -1.99
C GLU A 46 16.67 15.51 -0.95
N VAL A 47 17.42 15.19 0.11
CA VAL A 47 16.96 14.32 1.19
C VAL A 47 17.08 15.03 2.52
N GLN A 48 16.28 14.58 3.48
CA GLN A 48 16.26 15.05 4.85
C GLN A 48 16.63 13.90 5.80
N SER A 49 17.72 14.08 6.54
CA SER A 49 18.27 13.13 7.51
C SER A 49 18.17 13.74 8.91
N GLY A 50 16.97 13.71 9.49
CA GLY A 50 16.66 14.32 10.80
C GLY A 50 15.76 15.56 10.71
N PRO A 51 15.43 16.22 11.84
CA PRO A 51 14.39 17.25 11.89
C PRO A 51 14.65 18.48 10.99
N SER A 52 15.92 18.82 10.72
CA SER A 52 16.25 20.03 9.95
C SER A 52 17.47 19.88 9.03
N THR A 53 18.07 18.70 8.93
CA THR A 53 19.26 18.49 8.10
C THR A 53 18.85 18.06 6.70
N ARG A 54 19.09 18.93 5.71
CA ARG A 54 18.89 18.62 4.30
C ARG A 54 20.24 18.47 3.60
N GLN A 55 20.31 17.54 2.66
CA GLN A 55 21.50 17.30 1.84
C GLN A 55 21.07 16.96 0.41
N ILE A 56 21.90 17.34 -0.55
CA ILE A 56 21.73 16.93 -1.95
C ILE A 56 22.68 15.75 -2.20
N ILE A 57 22.13 14.68 -2.73
CA ILE A 57 22.90 13.54 -3.25
C ILE A 57 22.88 13.65 -4.77
N ASN A 58 24.02 14.02 -5.34
CA ASN A 58 24.17 14.17 -6.79
C ASN A 58 24.31 12.80 -7.46
N LEU A 59 23.75 12.69 -8.66
CA LEU A 59 24.00 11.56 -9.55
C LEU A 59 25.40 11.65 -10.15
N LYS A 60 25.93 10.50 -10.56
CA LYS A 60 27.06 10.45 -11.49
C LYS A 60 26.57 10.76 -12.91
N SER A 61 27.52 11.01 -13.83
CA SER A 61 27.23 11.06 -15.27
C SER A 61 26.50 9.78 -15.70
N ASN A 62 25.45 9.93 -16.52
CA ASN A 62 24.52 8.86 -16.94
C ASN A 62 23.77 8.16 -15.80
N GLY A 63 23.73 8.75 -14.60
CA GLY A 63 22.90 8.25 -13.50
C GLY A 63 21.42 8.45 -13.78
N ALA A 64 20.58 7.70 -13.08
CA ALA A 64 19.13 7.81 -13.12
C ALA A 64 18.53 7.82 -11.71
N VAL A 65 17.30 8.31 -11.57
CA VAL A 65 16.50 8.20 -10.34
C VAL A 65 15.29 7.32 -10.62
N VAL A 66 15.05 6.35 -9.73
CA VAL A 66 13.82 5.56 -9.69
C VAL A 66 13.04 5.94 -8.43
N LEU A 67 11.83 6.47 -8.61
CA LEU A 67 10.91 6.74 -7.52
C LEU A 67 10.08 5.48 -7.24
N ALA A 68 10.17 4.98 -6.01
CA ALA A 68 9.39 3.83 -5.54
C ALA A 68 8.75 4.14 -4.16
N ALA A 69 8.17 5.33 -4.02
CA ALA A 69 7.63 5.82 -2.75
C ALA A 69 6.17 5.39 -2.50
N GLY A 70 5.53 4.77 -3.50
CA GLY A 70 4.16 4.26 -3.44
C GLY A 70 3.12 5.28 -3.91
N ALA A 71 1.92 4.76 -4.23
CA ALA A 71 0.83 5.52 -4.86
C ALA A 71 0.41 6.80 -4.13
N LEU A 72 0.62 6.90 -2.81
CA LEU A 72 0.26 8.10 -2.05
C LEU A 72 1.42 9.09 -1.86
N ALA A 73 2.67 8.66 -2.04
CA ALA A 73 3.84 9.49 -1.74
C ALA A 73 4.68 9.86 -2.96
N THR A 74 4.70 9.03 -4.00
CA THR A 74 5.37 9.35 -5.28
C THR A 74 4.82 10.64 -5.92
N PRO A 75 3.49 10.88 -5.98
CA PRO A 75 2.96 12.13 -6.51
C PRO A 75 3.52 13.38 -5.81
N ARG A 76 3.72 13.31 -4.48
CA ARG A 76 4.35 14.40 -3.73
C ARG A 76 5.78 14.65 -4.20
N LEU A 77 6.58 13.60 -4.43
CA LEU A 77 7.95 13.78 -4.90
C LEU A 77 7.99 14.41 -6.30
N LEU A 78 7.07 14.01 -7.19
CA LEU A 78 6.94 14.60 -8.53
C LEU A 78 6.55 16.08 -8.46
N VAL A 79 5.49 16.43 -7.73
CA VAL A 79 5.03 17.82 -7.59
C VAL A 79 6.10 18.70 -6.96
N ASN A 80 6.76 18.22 -5.91
CA ASN A 80 7.91 18.89 -5.27
C ASN A 80 9.11 19.09 -6.20
N SER A 81 9.13 18.40 -7.35
CA SER A 81 10.15 18.50 -8.39
C SER A 81 9.67 19.30 -9.62
N GLY A 82 8.53 20.00 -9.52
CA GLY A 82 7.93 20.75 -10.62
C GLY A 82 7.37 19.84 -11.72
N ILE A 83 6.80 18.69 -11.35
CA ILE A 83 6.17 17.72 -12.26
C ILE A 83 4.78 17.38 -11.71
N GLY A 84 3.73 17.77 -12.41
CA GLY A 84 2.34 17.59 -11.99
C GLY A 84 1.48 18.79 -12.37
N PRO A 85 0.21 18.85 -11.89
CA PRO A 85 -0.66 19.97 -12.20
C PRO A 85 -0.08 21.29 -11.67
N SER A 86 -0.09 22.33 -12.50
CA SER A 86 0.53 23.64 -12.17
C SER A 86 0.06 24.22 -10.84
N GLU A 87 -1.24 24.09 -10.51
CA GLU A 87 -1.80 24.56 -9.23
C GLU A 87 -1.15 23.88 -8.02
N GLN A 88 -0.84 22.59 -8.11
CA GLN A 88 -0.17 21.85 -7.03
C GLN A 88 1.30 22.29 -6.91
N ILE A 89 1.96 22.52 -8.05
CA ILE A 89 3.35 23.01 -8.07
C ILE A 89 3.41 24.41 -7.43
N GLU A 90 2.46 25.29 -7.75
CA GLU A 90 2.34 26.63 -7.15
C GLU A 90 2.04 26.58 -5.65
N ALA A 91 1.16 25.68 -5.21
CA ALA A 91 0.87 25.48 -3.80
C ALA A 91 2.12 25.05 -3.01
N VAL A 92 2.95 24.16 -3.56
CA VAL A 92 4.22 23.75 -2.94
C VAL A 92 5.26 24.86 -2.99
N ALA A 93 5.38 25.58 -4.11
CA ALA A 93 6.33 26.68 -4.30
C ALA A 93 6.11 27.82 -3.29
N SER A 94 4.85 28.14 -2.99
CA SER A 94 4.44 29.14 -1.99
C SER A 94 4.29 28.56 -0.57
N GLY A 95 4.58 27.27 -0.41
CA GLY A 95 4.26 26.49 0.76
C GLY A 95 5.24 26.57 1.94
N SER A 96 4.88 25.97 3.06
CA SER A 96 5.69 25.97 4.29
C SER A 96 6.91 25.06 4.24
N GLN A 97 7.00 24.17 3.24
CA GLN A 97 8.19 23.31 3.05
C GLN A 97 9.41 24.08 2.53
N ARG A 98 9.23 25.26 1.94
CA ARG A 98 10.31 26.10 1.39
C ARG A 98 11.29 25.29 0.53
N LEU A 99 10.74 24.57 -0.45
CA LEU A 99 11.54 23.85 -1.44
C LEU A 99 11.98 24.83 -2.53
N THR A 100 13.21 24.69 -3.01
CA THR A 100 13.63 25.40 -4.23
C THR A 100 12.99 24.72 -5.42
N MET A 101 12.09 25.40 -6.13
CA MET A 101 11.42 24.82 -7.30
C MET A 101 12.23 25.11 -8.58
N PRO A 102 12.12 24.26 -9.62
CA PRO A 102 12.57 24.64 -10.97
C PRO A 102 11.87 25.93 -11.44
N ALA A 103 12.50 26.64 -12.38
CA ALA A 103 11.88 27.78 -13.03
C ALA A 103 10.55 27.39 -13.71
N LYS A 104 9.58 28.31 -13.75
CA LYS A 104 8.20 28.00 -14.21
C LYS A 104 8.15 27.45 -15.64
N ASP A 105 9.01 27.94 -16.52
CA ASP A 105 9.17 27.47 -17.90
C ASP A 105 9.72 26.04 -18.02
N GLN A 106 10.27 25.49 -16.94
CA GLN A 106 10.72 24.11 -16.85
C GLN A 106 9.69 23.16 -16.21
N TRP A 107 8.53 23.64 -15.77
CA TRP A 107 7.51 22.78 -15.16
C TRP A 107 6.92 21.81 -16.18
N LEU A 108 6.68 20.57 -15.75
CA LEU A 108 6.06 19.53 -16.56
C LEU A 108 4.62 19.33 -16.09
N ASN A 109 3.65 19.74 -16.91
CA ASN A 109 2.23 19.59 -16.59
C ASN A 109 1.77 18.17 -16.94
N LEU A 110 1.81 17.27 -15.95
CA LEU A 110 1.38 15.88 -16.05
C LEU A 110 0.21 15.63 -15.07
N PRO A 111 -0.67 14.63 -15.31
CA PRO A 111 -1.84 14.34 -14.47
C PRO A 111 -1.46 13.61 -13.17
N VAL A 112 -0.43 14.09 -12.47
CA VAL A 112 0.06 13.52 -11.22
C VAL A 112 -0.99 13.66 -10.12
N GLY A 113 -1.38 12.53 -9.53
CA GLY A 113 -2.39 12.43 -8.50
C GLY A 113 -3.79 12.09 -9.01
N GLU A 114 -4.02 12.11 -10.32
CA GLU A 114 -5.28 11.67 -10.94
C GLU A 114 -5.38 10.14 -11.00
N ASN A 115 -6.56 9.61 -11.36
CA ASN A 115 -6.84 8.18 -11.50
C ASN A 115 -6.47 7.32 -10.27
N LEU A 116 -6.53 7.88 -9.06
CA LEU A 116 -6.27 7.12 -7.85
C LEU A 116 -7.35 6.04 -7.68
N LYS A 117 -6.95 4.79 -7.55
CA LYS A 117 -7.87 3.65 -7.33
C LYS A 117 -7.48 2.88 -6.07
N ASP A 118 -8.44 2.29 -5.39
CA ASP A 118 -8.25 1.36 -4.27
C ASP A 118 -9.46 0.42 -4.17
N HIS A 119 -9.29 -0.75 -3.55
CA HIS A 119 -10.40 -1.67 -3.33
C HIS A 119 -11.32 -1.14 -2.21
N PRO A 120 -12.61 -0.88 -2.45
CA PRO A 120 -13.56 -0.79 -1.35
C PRO A 120 -13.76 -2.19 -0.74
N ILE A 121 -13.51 -2.33 0.56
CA ILE A 121 -13.70 -3.59 1.29
C ILE A 121 -14.97 -3.50 2.13
N PHE A 122 -15.92 -4.38 1.85
CA PHE A 122 -17.12 -4.62 2.64
C PHE A 122 -16.90 -5.83 3.54
N THR A 123 -17.35 -5.78 4.79
CA THR A 123 -17.24 -6.93 5.71
C THR A 123 -18.61 -7.56 5.92
N VAL A 124 -18.82 -8.74 5.34
CA VAL A 124 -20.02 -9.55 5.55
C VAL A 124 -19.75 -10.52 6.70
N LYS A 125 -20.53 -10.44 7.77
CA LYS A 125 -20.46 -11.38 8.90
C LYS A 125 -21.45 -12.52 8.67
N MET A 126 -20.96 -13.75 8.81
CA MET A 126 -21.73 -14.97 8.66
C MET A 126 -21.55 -15.85 9.91
N LYS A 127 -22.53 -16.68 10.23
CA LYS A 127 -22.42 -17.72 11.26
C LYS A 127 -22.29 -19.09 10.62
N THR A 128 -21.54 -19.98 11.24
CA THR A 128 -21.55 -21.40 10.89
C THR A 128 -22.78 -22.06 11.51
N LYS A 129 -23.37 -23.03 10.81
CA LYS A 129 -24.45 -23.87 11.36
C LYS A 129 -23.93 -25.07 12.13
N GLN A 130 -22.66 -25.40 11.94
CA GLN A 130 -21.92 -26.40 12.69
C GLN A 130 -20.91 -25.70 13.60
N PRO A 131 -20.62 -26.26 14.80
CA PRO A 131 -19.61 -25.70 15.68
C PRO A 131 -18.26 -25.50 14.99
N MET A 132 -17.67 -24.32 15.14
CA MET A 132 -16.35 -23.97 14.63
C MET A 132 -15.60 -23.16 15.68
N SER A 133 -14.43 -23.63 16.10
CA SER A 133 -13.57 -22.84 16.99
C SER A 133 -12.73 -21.84 16.20
N ALA A 134 -12.61 -20.62 16.72
CA ALA A 134 -11.67 -19.64 16.23
C ALA A 134 -10.40 -19.62 17.09
N LEU A 135 -9.30 -19.17 16.48
CA LEU A 135 -8.09 -18.90 17.24
C LEU A 135 -8.29 -17.65 18.09
N SER A 136 -7.95 -17.74 19.38
CA SER A 136 -8.06 -16.61 20.30
C SER A 136 -6.99 -15.57 20.00
N GLU A 137 -7.29 -14.29 20.25
CA GLU A 137 -6.28 -13.22 20.22
C GLU A 137 -5.13 -13.48 21.23
N THR A 138 -5.43 -14.17 22.34
CA THR A 138 -4.42 -14.55 23.33
C THR A 138 -3.40 -15.52 22.76
N ASP A 139 -3.76 -16.36 21.79
CA ASP A 139 -2.82 -17.30 21.19
C ASP A 139 -1.74 -16.60 20.37
N PHE A 140 -1.97 -15.35 19.94
CA PHE A 140 -0.96 -14.53 19.27
C PHE A 140 -0.14 -13.67 20.23
N THR A 141 -0.76 -13.13 21.27
CA THR A 141 -0.10 -12.20 22.20
C THR A 141 0.58 -12.89 23.38
N LYS A 142 0.10 -14.09 23.75
CA LYS A 142 0.61 -14.96 24.83
C LYS A 142 0.49 -16.44 24.39
N PRO A 143 1.22 -16.86 23.34
CA PRO A 143 1.12 -18.21 22.83
C PRO A 143 1.48 -19.26 23.89
N SER A 144 0.80 -20.40 23.85
CA SER A 144 1.20 -21.58 24.62
C SER A 144 2.56 -22.09 24.16
N GLN A 145 3.24 -22.88 25.02
CA GLN A 145 4.51 -23.50 24.65
C GLN A 145 4.38 -24.34 23.38
N THR A 146 3.27 -25.07 23.22
CA THR A 146 2.99 -25.84 22.00
C THR A 146 2.95 -24.97 20.73
N ASN A 147 2.30 -23.81 20.79
CA ASN A 147 2.28 -22.89 19.64
C ASN A 147 3.66 -22.30 19.35
N ILE A 148 4.46 -22.03 20.38
CA ILE A 148 5.86 -21.59 20.23
C ILE A 148 6.69 -22.70 19.56
N ASP A 149 6.57 -23.94 20.03
CA ASP A 149 7.34 -25.08 19.52
C ASP A 149 6.99 -25.39 18.06
N LEU A 150 5.71 -25.31 17.69
CA LEU A 150 5.28 -25.46 16.29
C LEU A 150 5.82 -24.31 15.42
N PHE A 151 5.71 -23.07 15.89
CA PHE A 151 6.19 -21.92 15.14
C PHE A 151 7.71 -21.96 14.91
N ALA A 152 8.48 -22.44 15.89
CA ALA A 152 9.93 -22.63 15.74
C ALA A 152 10.30 -23.64 14.65
N GLN A 153 9.38 -24.53 14.27
CA GLN A 153 9.52 -25.48 13.17
C GLN A 153 8.94 -24.95 11.85
N GLY A 154 8.48 -23.70 11.81
CA GLY A 154 7.80 -23.12 10.65
C GLY A 154 6.36 -23.62 10.47
N ASP A 155 5.77 -24.22 11.50
CA ASP A 155 4.45 -24.84 11.49
C ASP A 155 3.48 -24.17 12.49
N GLY A 156 2.25 -24.66 12.54
CA GLY A 156 1.21 -24.21 13.44
C GLY A 156 0.55 -22.92 12.98
N LEU A 157 -0.33 -22.41 13.85
CA LEU A 157 -1.20 -21.29 13.48
C LEU A 157 -0.47 -19.94 13.45
N LEU A 158 0.65 -19.81 14.16
CA LEU A 158 1.48 -18.60 14.15
C LEU A 158 2.29 -18.45 12.85
N ALA A 159 2.52 -19.53 12.12
CA ALA A 159 3.18 -19.52 10.80
C ALA A 159 2.25 -19.04 9.67
N GLN A 160 0.99 -18.74 9.99
CA GLN A 160 -0.06 -18.40 9.02
C GLN A 160 -0.60 -16.99 9.28
N SER A 161 -1.07 -16.33 8.22
CA SER A 161 -1.91 -15.13 8.37
C SER A 161 -3.30 -15.50 8.91
N GLY A 162 -4.20 -14.54 9.15
CA GLY A 162 -5.58 -14.84 9.59
C GLY A 162 -6.53 -15.30 8.48
N GLN A 163 -6.19 -15.10 7.20
CA GLN A 163 -7.06 -15.45 6.08
C GLN A 163 -6.95 -16.94 5.76
N ARG A 164 -8.08 -17.60 5.47
CA ARG A 164 -8.18 -19.06 5.33
C ARG A 164 -8.71 -19.53 3.98
N PHE A 165 -9.59 -18.75 3.37
CA PHE A 165 -10.18 -19.07 2.07
C PHE A 165 -10.29 -17.80 1.24
N ILE A 166 -9.97 -17.90 -0.05
CA ILE A 166 -10.03 -16.79 -1.00
C ILE A 166 -10.76 -17.30 -2.23
N PHE A 167 -11.69 -16.50 -2.75
CA PHE A 167 -12.40 -16.80 -3.97
C PHE A 167 -12.49 -15.56 -4.84
N TRP A 168 -12.79 -15.78 -6.12
CA TRP A 168 -13.10 -14.73 -7.08
C TRP A 168 -14.40 -15.04 -7.80
N ASP A 169 -15.07 -13.99 -8.25
CA ASP A 169 -16.27 -14.04 -9.06
C ASP A 169 -16.29 -12.84 -10.00
N THR A 170 -17.15 -12.87 -11.01
CA THR A 170 -17.39 -11.72 -11.87
C THR A 170 -18.82 -11.23 -11.75
N VAL A 171 -18.99 -9.92 -11.88
CA VAL A 171 -20.28 -9.24 -11.86
C VAL A 171 -20.31 -8.14 -12.91
N LYS A 172 -21.50 -7.79 -13.38
CA LYS A 172 -21.73 -6.67 -14.29
C LYS A 172 -22.68 -5.67 -13.64
N GLY A 173 -22.40 -4.39 -13.80
CA GLY A 173 -23.35 -3.31 -13.51
C GLY A 173 -24.30 -3.10 -14.69
N SER A 174 -25.20 -2.11 -14.58
CA SER A 174 -26.07 -1.68 -15.70
C SER A 174 -25.30 -1.18 -16.92
N ASP A 175 -24.05 -0.75 -16.74
CA ASP A 175 -23.15 -0.33 -17.81
C ASP A 175 -22.55 -1.49 -18.63
N GLY A 176 -22.85 -2.74 -18.25
CA GLY A 176 -22.39 -3.93 -18.95
C GLY A 176 -20.90 -4.26 -18.78
N ILE A 177 -20.14 -3.43 -18.05
CA ILE A 177 -18.72 -3.63 -17.79
C ILE A 177 -18.55 -4.75 -16.77
N GLU A 178 -17.74 -5.76 -17.15
CA GLU A 178 -17.34 -6.84 -16.27
C GLU A 178 -16.38 -6.35 -15.20
N ARG A 179 -16.68 -6.71 -13.95
CA ARG A 179 -15.89 -6.38 -12.77
C ARG A 179 -15.59 -7.64 -11.99
N TYR A 180 -14.43 -7.68 -11.39
CA TYR A 180 -14.01 -8.77 -10.54
C TYR A 180 -14.33 -8.46 -9.09
N VAL A 181 -14.85 -9.47 -8.40
CA VAL A 181 -15.01 -9.46 -6.95
C VAL A 181 -14.07 -10.48 -6.34
N GLN A 182 -13.30 -10.05 -5.35
CA GLN A 182 -12.52 -10.95 -4.50
C GLN A 182 -13.26 -11.13 -3.17
N GLY A 183 -13.32 -12.37 -2.68
CA GLY A 183 -13.72 -12.68 -1.32
C GLY A 183 -12.53 -13.20 -0.54
N THR A 184 -12.31 -12.70 0.67
CA THR A 184 -11.29 -13.22 1.59
C THR A 184 -11.94 -13.54 2.93
N CYS A 185 -11.91 -14.81 3.32
CA CYS A 185 -12.59 -15.33 4.49
C CYS A 185 -11.61 -15.60 5.63
N ALA A 186 -12.04 -15.23 6.84
CA ALA A 186 -11.35 -15.54 8.08
C ALA A 186 -12.36 -15.84 9.18
N ALA A 187 -11.92 -16.53 10.23
CA ALA A 187 -12.70 -16.59 11.46
C ALA A 187 -12.90 -15.19 12.04
N ALA A 188 -14.07 -14.96 12.63
CA ALA A 188 -14.44 -13.74 13.34
C ALA A 188 -14.71 -13.99 14.84
N GLY A 189 -14.58 -15.24 15.28
CA GLY A 189 -14.92 -15.74 16.60
C GLY A 189 -15.47 -17.16 16.47
N ASP A 190 -15.76 -17.81 17.59
CA ASP A 190 -16.42 -19.11 17.57
C ASP A 190 -17.74 -19.01 16.81
N ASP A 191 -17.97 -20.02 15.98
CA ASP A 191 -19.11 -20.14 15.07
C ASP A 191 -19.32 -18.96 14.12
N ALA A 192 -18.29 -18.14 13.90
CA ALA A 192 -18.39 -16.90 13.14
C ALA A 192 -17.29 -16.78 12.07
N VAL A 193 -17.72 -16.45 10.85
CA VAL A 193 -16.84 -16.19 9.71
C VAL A 193 -17.08 -14.76 9.24
N LYS A 194 -16.00 -14.04 8.94
CA LYS A 194 -16.07 -12.78 8.19
C LYS A 194 -15.62 -13.03 6.76
N VAL A 195 -16.39 -12.53 5.81
CA VAL A 195 -16.05 -12.46 4.39
C VAL A 195 -15.78 -11.01 4.05
N LYS A 196 -14.52 -10.68 3.77
CA LYS A 196 -14.15 -9.40 3.18
C LYS A 196 -14.42 -9.49 1.68
N VAL A 197 -15.31 -8.64 1.17
CA VAL A 197 -15.68 -8.55 -0.24
C VAL A 197 -15.03 -7.30 -0.81
N TYR A 198 -14.34 -7.45 -1.94
CA TYR A 198 -13.60 -6.39 -2.60
C TYR A 198 -14.19 -6.21 -3.99
N LEU A 199 -14.45 -4.97 -4.41
CA LEU A 199 -14.55 -4.68 -5.84
C LEU A 199 -13.14 -4.38 -6.36
N THR A 200 -12.75 -5.03 -7.45
CA THR A 200 -11.34 -5.07 -7.91
C THR A 200 -11.21 -4.63 -9.37
N HIS A 201 -10.53 -5.41 -10.21
CA HIS A 201 -10.35 -5.15 -11.65
C HIS A 201 -11.68 -4.84 -12.36
N GLY A 202 -11.63 -3.86 -13.27
CA GLY A 202 -12.79 -3.39 -14.04
C GLY A 202 -13.64 -2.34 -13.31
N ALA A 203 -13.36 -2.03 -12.04
CA ALA A 203 -14.03 -0.95 -11.33
C ALA A 203 -13.77 0.40 -12.00
N THR A 204 -14.82 1.20 -12.17
CA THR A 204 -14.76 2.46 -12.93
C THR A 204 -14.67 3.70 -12.05
N SER A 205 -14.91 3.57 -10.75
CA SER A 205 -14.67 4.63 -9.79
C SER A 205 -13.18 4.91 -9.65
N SER A 206 -12.85 6.19 -9.67
CA SER A 206 -11.51 6.69 -9.36
C SER A 206 -11.63 7.94 -8.49
N GLY A 207 -10.56 8.19 -7.76
CA GLY A 207 -10.32 9.36 -6.95
C GLY A 207 -9.17 10.16 -7.51
N SER A 208 -8.79 11.17 -6.75
CA SER A 208 -7.56 11.91 -6.97
C SER A 208 -6.98 12.36 -5.64
N LEU A 209 -5.69 12.64 -5.66
CA LEU A 209 -4.96 13.25 -4.58
C LEU A 209 -4.34 14.57 -5.03
N THR A 210 -4.12 15.44 -4.07
CA THR A 210 -3.41 16.70 -4.24
C THR A 210 -2.29 16.82 -3.23
N VAL A 211 -1.29 17.63 -3.54
CA VAL A 211 -0.24 18.02 -2.61
C VAL A 211 -0.56 19.41 -2.07
N THR A 212 -0.72 19.52 -0.76
CA THR A 212 -1.02 20.79 -0.10
C THR A 212 0.20 21.70 -0.03
N SER A 213 0.00 22.97 0.35
CA SER A 213 1.10 23.91 0.64
C SER A 213 1.99 23.51 1.82
N SER A 214 1.55 22.60 2.70
CA SER A 214 2.43 21.98 3.71
C SER A 214 3.21 20.77 3.16
N GLY A 215 3.02 20.44 1.88
CA GLY A 215 3.49 19.26 1.18
C GLY A 215 2.99 17.94 1.80
N ALA A 216 1.77 17.96 2.32
CA ALA A 216 1.04 16.74 2.67
C ALA A 216 0.26 16.26 1.45
N THR A 217 0.19 14.94 1.26
CA THR A 217 -0.76 14.34 0.31
C THR A 217 -2.14 14.37 0.94
N LYS A 218 -3.14 14.85 0.21
CA LYS A 218 -4.55 14.85 0.64
C LYS A 218 -5.41 14.22 -0.45
N LEU A 219 -6.33 13.34 -0.06
CA LEU A 219 -7.38 12.86 -0.95
C LEU A 219 -8.36 14.00 -1.24
N VAL A 220 -8.60 14.30 -2.53
CA VAL A 220 -9.57 15.31 -2.96
C VAL A 220 -10.89 14.65 -3.34
N GLY A 221 -10.84 13.42 -3.85
CA GLY A 221 -12.00 12.57 -4.03
C GLY A 221 -11.66 11.14 -3.66
N GLU A 222 -12.49 10.52 -2.82
CA GLU A 222 -12.34 9.11 -2.50
C GLU A 222 -12.60 8.22 -3.73
N PRO A 223 -11.88 7.10 -3.91
CA PRO A 223 -11.98 6.29 -5.12
C PRO A 223 -13.13 5.27 -5.12
N TYR A 224 -14.06 5.34 -4.16
CA TYR A 224 -15.00 4.25 -3.90
C TYR A 224 -16.40 4.57 -4.40
N LEU A 225 -17.00 3.62 -5.14
CA LEU A 225 -18.44 3.59 -5.45
C LEU A 225 -19.01 4.92 -5.95
N LYS A 226 -18.31 5.62 -6.84
CA LYS A 226 -18.80 6.86 -7.47
C LYS A 226 -19.74 6.58 -8.62
N THR A 227 -19.50 5.51 -9.36
CA THR A 227 -20.29 5.16 -10.54
C THR A 227 -21.50 4.28 -10.18
N ALA A 228 -22.59 4.39 -10.94
CA ALA A 228 -23.76 3.53 -10.76
C ALA A 228 -23.40 2.06 -11.03
N GLY A 229 -22.61 1.79 -12.07
CA GLY A 229 -22.16 0.45 -12.43
C GLY A 229 -21.39 -0.26 -11.31
N ASP A 230 -20.49 0.44 -10.61
CA ASP A 230 -19.76 -0.16 -9.47
C ASP A 230 -20.70 -0.49 -8.30
N LYS A 231 -21.63 0.42 -7.96
CA LYS A 231 -22.61 0.20 -6.88
C LYS A 231 -23.49 -1.01 -7.18
N GLU A 232 -24.00 -1.09 -8.41
CA GLU A 232 -24.88 -2.18 -8.83
C GLU A 232 -24.14 -3.52 -8.91
N ALA A 233 -22.89 -3.53 -9.38
CA ALA A 233 -22.05 -4.72 -9.41
C ALA A 233 -21.85 -5.29 -8.00
N VAL A 234 -21.49 -4.45 -7.02
CA VAL A 234 -21.37 -4.89 -5.62
C VAL A 234 -22.72 -5.36 -5.07
N LYS A 235 -23.80 -4.61 -5.31
CA LYS A 235 -25.16 -4.99 -4.88
C LYS A 235 -25.57 -6.36 -5.41
N SER A 236 -25.30 -6.63 -6.68
CA SER A 236 -25.54 -7.92 -7.32
C SER A 236 -24.77 -9.04 -6.62
N PHE A 237 -23.50 -8.82 -6.31
CA PHE A 237 -22.68 -9.80 -5.58
C PHE A 237 -23.19 -10.03 -4.15
N MET A 238 -23.60 -8.99 -3.43
CA MET A 238 -24.16 -9.13 -2.08
C MET A 238 -25.47 -9.93 -2.08
N ASN A 239 -26.34 -9.69 -3.07
CA ASN A 239 -27.55 -10.51 -3.27
C ASN A 239 -27.20 -11.97 -3.55
N LYS A 240 -26.14 -12.24 -4.33
CA LYS A 240 -25.64 -13.60 -4.59
C LYS A 240 -25.18 -14.27 -3.29
N LEU A 241 -24.43 -13.57 -2.42
CA LEU A 241 -24.03 -14.09 -1.11
C LEU A 241 -25.23 -14.39 -0.19
N ILE A 242 -26.22 -13.48 -0.13
CA ILE A 242 -27.45 -13.69 0.65
C ILE A 242 -28.22 -14.92 0.14
N SER A 243 -28.32 -15.07 -1.18
CA SER A 243 -28.96 -16.23 -1.83
C SER A 243 -28.25 -17.53 -1.45
N PHE A 244 -26.92 -17.56 -1.48
CA PHE A 244 -26.14 -18.74 -1.09
C PHE A 244 -26.35 -19.10 0.39
N ALA A 245 -26.30 -18.12 1.28
CA ALA A 245 -26.51 -18.35 2.72
C ALA A 245 -27.94 -18.85 3.03
N SER A 246 -28.93 -18.47 2.22
CA SER A 246 -30.34 -18.85 2.38
C SER A 246 -30.67 -20.24 1.85
N LYS A 247 -29.78 -20.92 1.13
CA LYS A 247 -30.04 -22.27 0.61
C LYS A 247 -30.23 -23.27 1.76
N PRO A 248 -31.13 -24.26 1.63
CA PRO A 248 -31.36 -25.26 2.67
C PRO A 248 -30.10 -26.03 3.08
N ASN A 249 -29.23 -26.33 2.11
CA ASN A 249 -27.97 -27.03 2.32
C ASN A 249 -26.77 -26.12 2.65
N SER A 250 -26.97 -24.80 2.82
CA SER A 250 -25.90 -23.90 3.22
C SER A 250 -25.43 -24.25 4.64
N THR A 251 -24.13 -24.36 4.84
CA THR A 251 -23.49 -24.51 6.17
C THR A 251 -23.24 -23.17 6.86
N LEU A 252 -23.52 -22.06 6.16
CA LEU A 252 -23.40 -20.71 6.67
C LEU A 252 -24.77 -20.02 6.71
N SER A 253 -24.94 -19.06 7.61
CA SER A 253 -26.09 -18.17 7.65
C SER A 253 -25.65 -16.70 7.73
N ILE A 254 -26.46 -15.83 7.14
CA ILE A 254 -26.38 -14.38 7.30
C ILE A 254 -27.58 -13.94 8.17
N ALA A 255 -27.50 -12.76 8.79
CA ALA A 255 -28.63 -12.18 9.52
C ALA A 255 -29.91 -12.18 8.65
N SER A 256 -31.04 -12.59 9.22
CA SER A 256 -32.30 -12.79 8.47
C SER A 256 -32.87 -11.51 7.86
N ASN A 257 -32.51 -10.36 8.40
CA ASN A 257 -32.89 -9.04 7.91
C ASN A 257 -31.82 -8.39 7.00
N ALA A 258 -30.74 -9.10 6.65
CA ALA A 258 -29.70 -8.55 5.80
C ALA A 258 -30.23 -8.31 4.37
N THR A 259 -30.01 -7.10 3.89
CA THR A 259 -30.17 -6.71 2.48
C THR A 259 -28.80 -6.37 1.88
N ALA A 260 -28.69 -6.37 0.56
CA ALA A 260 -27.46 -5.91 -0.09
C ALA A 260 -27.09 -4.48 0.32
N GLU A 261 -28.07 -3.59 0.46
CA GLU A 261 -27.85 -2.22 0.95
C GLU A 261 -27.25 -2.22 2.36
N SER A 262 -27.77 -3.06 3.27
CA SER A 262 -27.23 -3.17 4.63
C SER A 262 -25.80 -3.70 4.66
N LEU A 263 -25.45 -4.62 3.75
CA LEU A 263 -24.10 -5.19 3.64
C LEU A 263 -23.10 -4.23 2.97
N MET A 264 -23.60 -3.25 2.21
CA MET A 264 -22.80 -2.22 1.54
C MET A 264 -22.70 -0.91 2.31
N ALA A 265 -23.47 -0.75 3.39
CA ALA A 265 -23.60 0.50 4.12
C ALA A 265 -22.25 1.02 4.64
N GLU A 266 -21.34 0.12 5.00
CA GLU A 266 -19.99 0.45 5.46
C GLU A 266 -18.95 -0.28 4.63
N TYR A 267 -17.92 0.47 4.24
CA TYR A 267 -16.72 -0.06 3.61
C TYR A 267 -15.49 0.67 4.14
N VAL A 268 -14.34 0.02 3.99
CA VAL A 268 -13.04 0.59 4.33
C VAL A 268 -12.11 0.54 3.13
N SER A 269 -11.08 1.37 3.16
CA SER A 269 -9.97 1.29 2.22
C SER A 269 -9.33 -0.11 2.22
N GLY A 270 -8.97 -0.59 1.04
CA GLY A 270 -8.19 -1.80 0.86
C GLY A 270 -6.72 -1.62 1.16
N SER A 271 -6.25 -0.37 1.28
CA SER A 271 -4.83 -0.03 1.35
C SER A 271 -4.04 -0.58 0.14
N HIS A 272 -4.72 -0.65 -1.01
CA HIS A 272 -4.24 -1.17 -2.29
C HIS A 272 -4.19 -0.04 -3.34
N PHE A 273 -3.75 1.15 -2.92
CA PHE A 273 -3.75 2.33 -3.79
C PHE A 273 -2.87 2.12 -5.04
N VAL A 274 -3.42 2.49 -6.20
CA VAL A 274 -2.75 2.50 -7.52
C VAL A 274 -3.17 3.73 -8.35
N GLY A 275 -2.48 3.96 -9.48
CA GLY A 275 -2.96 4.84 -10.57
C GLY A 275 -2.58 6.32 -10.49
N SER A 276 -2.02 6.79 -9.37
CA SER A 276 -1.69 8.21 -9.17
C SER A 276 -0.52 8.78 -9.99
N ALA A 277 0.20 7.93 -10.72
CA ALA A 277 1.21 8.31 -11.70
C ALA A 277 1.11 7.35 -12.90
N VAL A 278 -0.10 7.20 -13.43
CA VAL A 278 -0.48 6.14 -14.36
C VAL A 278 0.42 6.06 -15.60
N MET A 279 0.71 4.84 -16.02
CA MET A 279 1.41 4.51 -17.25
C MET A 279 0.51 4.69 -18.48
N GLY A 280 1.06 5.22 -19.57
CA GLY A 280 0.37 5.34 -20.86
C GLY A 280 1.30 5.06 -22.04
N THR A 281 0.71 4.79 -23.20
CA THR A 281 1.44 4.55 -24.45
C THR A 281 1.85 5.84 -25.15
N GLU A 282 1.19 6.95 -24.84
CA GLU A 282 1.40 8.26 -25.46
C GLU A 282 1.44 9.37 -24.39
N ASN A 283 2.11 10.46 -24.73
CA ASN A 283 2.13 11.69 -23.93
C ASN A 283 1.01 12.64 -24.41
N ASP A 284 -0.23 12.22 -24.23
CA ASP A 284 -1.46 12.94 -24.62
C ASP A 284 -2.10 13.72 -23.46
N GLY A 285 -1.39 13.83 -22.33
CA GLY A 285 -1.86 14.47 -21.10
C GLY A 285 -2.69 13.56 -20.18
N THR A 286 -2.84 12.27 -20.51
CA THR A 286 -3.61 11.32 -19.67
C THR A 286 -2.74 10.41 -18.79
N SER A 287 -1.42 10.43 -18.99
CA SER A 287 -0.47 9.59 -18.26
C SER A 287 0.74 10.35 -17.74
N VAL A 288 1.44 9.78 -16.75
CA VAL A 288 2.63 10.38 -16.10
C VAL A 288 3.91 9.69 -16.56
N VAL A 289 3.86 8.38 -16.82
CA VAL A 289 5.02 7.61 -17.30
C VAL A 289 4.72 6.88 -18.60
N ASP A 290 5.77 6.63 -19.38
CA ASP A 290 5.72 5.79 -20.58
C ASP A 290 5.76 4.28 -20.23
N THR A 291 5.71 3.43 -21.25
CA THR A 291 5.74 1.95 -21.08
C THR A 291 7.08 1.40 -20.58
N ASP A 292 8.12 2.23 -20.56
CA ASP A 292 9.42 1.90 -19.94
C ASP A 292 9.53 2.52 -18.53
N THR A 293 8.40 3.00 -17.97
CA THR A 293 8.25 3.62 -16.65
C THR A 293 8.93 4.98 -16.49
N LYS A 294 9.39 5.59 -17.59
CA LYS A 294 10.06 6.89 -17.58
C LYS A 294 9.04 8.00 -17.50
N VAL A 295 9.28 8.99 -16.65
CA VAL A 295 8.40 10.15 -16.51
C VAL A 295 8.46 10.99 -17.79
N TRP A 296 7.29 11.29 -18.35
CA TRP A 296 7.19 12.09 -19.56
C TRP A 296 7.91 13.44 -19.40
N GLY A 297 8.63 13.86 -20.45
CA GLY A 297 9.39 15.12 -20.43
C GLY A 297 10.72 15.05 -19.65
N THR A 298 11.12 13.89 -19.15
CA THR A 298 12.43 13.70 -18.49
C THR A 298 13.33 12.72 -19.25
N GLU A 299 14.64 12.80 -19.00
CA GLU A 299 15.64 11.93 -19.63
C GLU A 299 15.95 10.68 -18.80
N ASN A 300 15.96 10.79 -17.48
CA ASN A 300 16.51 9.80 -16.56
C ASN A 300 15.74 9.70 -15.22
N LEU A 301 14.45 10.03 -15.22
CA LEU A 301 13.55 9.84 -14.08
C LEU A 301 12.52 8.75 -14.37
N PHE A 302 12.39 7.79 -13.46
CA PHE A 302 11.48 6.66 -13.57
C PHE A 302 10.59 6.54 -12.33
N VAL A 303 9.44 5.91 -12.47
CA VAL A 303 8.55 5.54 -11.35
C VAL A 303 8.26 4.05 -11.38
N VAL A 304 8.56 3.36 -10.28
CA VAL A 304 8.37 1.90 -10.17
C VAL A 304 7.72 1.58 -8.83
N ASP A 305 6.40 1.77 -8.76
CA ASP A 305 5.57 1.39 -7.62
C ASP A 305 4.08 1.30 -8.01
N GLY A 306 3.18 1.13 -7.03
CA GLY A 306 1.73 1.05 -7.25
C GLY A 306 1.13 2.19 -8.08
N SER A 307 1.72 3.39 -8.09
CA SER A 307 1.21 4.57 -8.79
C SER A 307 1.09 4.40 -10.30
N ILE A 308 1.91 3.55 -10.93
CA ILE A 308 1.94 3.42 -12.40
C ILE A 308 0.83 2.54 -12.95
N HIS A 309 0.18 1.74 -12.12
CA HIS A 309 -0.82 0.78 -12.59
C HIS A 309 -2.12 1.48 -12.99
N PRO A 310 -2.61 1.31 -14.24
CA PRO A 310 -3.79 2.02 -14.74
C PRO A 310 -5.10 1.51 -14.15
N ASP A 311 -5.12 0.26 -13.70
CA ASP A 311 -6.29 -0.34 -13.07
C ASP A 311 -5.91 -1.20 -11.88
N LEU A 312 -6.92 -1.52 -11.07
CA LEU A 312 -6.80 -2.48 -9.98
C LEU A 312 -6.55 -3.89 -10.54
N PRO A 313 -5.67 -4.68 -9.89
CA PRO A 313 -5.58 -6.11 -10.18
C PRO A 313 -6.84 -6.84 -9.70
N THR A 314 -7.06 -8.05 -10.23
CA THR A 314 -8.09 -8.97 -9.73
C THR A 314 -7.88 -9.37 -8.25
N GLY A 315 -6.62 -9.40 -7.80
CA GLY A 315 -6.22 -9.80 -6.45
C GLY A 315 -5.62 -8.66 -5.63
N ASN A 316 -4.90 -8.98 -4.55
CA ASN A 316 -4.12 -7.98 -3.80
C ASN A 316 -2.94 -7.43 -4.64
N THR A 317 -2.52 -6.18 -4.41
CA THR A 317 -1.61 -5.44 -5.31
C THR A 317 -0.13 -5.81 -5.26
N GLN A 318 0.34 -6.47 -4.21
CA GLN A 318 1.78 -6.70 -4.04
C GLN A 318 2.42 -7.47 -5.21
N ALA A 319 1.72 -8.46 -5.77
CA ALA A 319 2.27 -9.32 -6.81
C ALA A 319 2.47 -8.56 -8.13
N ILE A 320 1.47 -7.79 -8.55
CA ILE A 320 1.56 -6.99 -9.76
C ILE A 320 2.65 -5.91 -9.67
N ILE A 321 2.87 -5.35 -8.47
CA ILE A 321 3.92 -4.35 -8.24
C ILE A 321 5.29 -5.00 -8.36
N MET A 322 5.48 -6.19 -7.78
CA MET A 322 6.75 -6.93 -7.90
C MET A 322 7.04 -7.33 -9.35
N VAL A 323 6.02 -7.82 -10.09
CA VAL A 323 6.17 -8.17 -11.51
C VAL A 323 6.50 -6.95 -12.36
N ALA A 324 5.82 -5.82 -12.13
CA ALA A 324 6.13 -4.57 -12.82
C ALA A 324 7.53 -4.07 -12.49
N ALA A 325 7.99 -4.22 -11.23
CA ALA A 325 9.34 -3.82 -10.83
C ALA A 325 10.43 -4.66 -11.52
N GLU A 326 10.24 -5.98 -11.64
CA GLU A 326 11.14 -6.85 -12.39
C GLU A 326 11.21 -6.44 -13.88
N HIS A 327 10.05 -6.21 -14.49
CA HIS A 327 10.00 -5.78 -15.88
C HIS A 327 10.66 -4.41 -16.10
N ALA A 328 10.36 -3.45 -15.22
CA ALA A 328 10.93 -2.11 -15.26
C ALA A 328 12.46 -2.14 -15.12
N ALA A 329 13.01 -2.97 -14.22
CA ALA A 329 14.45 -3.11 -14.06
C ALA A 329 15.13 -3.55 -15.37
N SER A 330 14.56 -4.54 -16.08
CA SER A 330 15.05 -4.95 -17.39
C SER A 330 15.01 -3.83 -18.42
N LYS A 331 13.90 -3.08 -18.48
CA LYS A 331 13.73 -1.96 -19.42
C LYS A 331 14.72 -0.82 -19.15
N ILE A 332 14.87 -0.42 -17.88
CA ILE A 332 15.76 0.67 -17.47
C ILE A 332 17.23 0.34 -17.77
N LEU A 333 17.63 -0.93 -17.65
CA LEU A 333 18.98 -1.38 -17.99
C LEU A 333 19.25 -1.47 -19.51
N GLY A 334 18.27 -1.12 -20.36
CA GLY A 334 18.40 -1.22 -21.81
C GLY A 334 18.16 -2.63 -22.37
N GLY A 335 17.61 -3.53 -21.56
CA GLY A 335 17.24 -4.89 -21.98
C GLY A 335 15.94 -4.89 -22.78
N GLY A 336 16.04 -4.77 -24.10
CA GLY A 336 14.96 -5.15 -25.01
C GLY A 336 14.78 -6.67 -25.04
N ASN A 337 13.56 -7.16 -24.84
CA ASN A 337 13.04 -8.53 -25.03
C ASN A 337 13.85 -9.74 -24.51
N GLY A 338 14.98 -9.56 -23.83
CA GLY A 338 15.68 -10.64 -23.14
C GLY A 338 14.96 -10.93 -21.84
N ALA A 339 14.28 -12.07 -21.76
CA ALA A 339 13.82 -12.61 -20.48
C ALA A 339 15.02 -12.66 -19.53
N ALA A 340 15.09 -11.72 -18.57
CA ALA A 340 15.87 -11.93 -17.38
C ALA A 340 15.35 -13.24 -16.79
N SER A 341 16.18 -14.29 -16.80
CA SER A 341 15.80 -15.53 -16.14
C SER A 341 15.45 -15.15 -14.70
N PRO A 342 14.27 -15.54 -14.20
CA PRO A 342 13.92 -15.24 -12.82
C PRO A 342 15.05 -15.76 -11.96
N VAL A 343 15.65 -14.89 -11.15
CA VAL A 343 16.58 -15.33 -10.11
C VAL A 343 15.71 -16.03 -9.07
N VAL A 344 15.41 -17.30 -9.32
CA VAL A 344 14.83 -18.18 -8.33
C VAL A 344 15.94 -18.43 -7.32
N PRO A 345 15.79 -18.03 -6.05
CA PRO A 345 16.76 -18.40 -5.04
C PRO A 345 16.84 -19.92 -5.02
N SER A 346 18.04 -20.49 -5.18
CA SER A 346 18.25 -21.86 -4.76
C SER A 346 17.84 -21.96 -3.29
N ASN A 347 17.23 -23.09 -2.87
CA ASN A 347 16.88 -23.43 -1.48
C ASN A 347 18.10 -23.51 -0.52
N GLY A 348 19.12 -22.68 -0.71
CA GLY A 348 20.23 -22.52 0.20
C GLY A 348 19.70 -21.96 1.51
N THR A 349 19.71 -22.81 2.53
CA THR A 349 19.59 -22.42 3.93
C THR A 349 20.53 -21.25 4.20
N VAL A 350 19.98 -20.04 4.28
CA VAL A 350 20.71 -18.89 4.79
C VAL A 350 20.90 -19.16 6.29
N PRO A 351 22.15 -19.29 6.79
CA PRO A 351 22.37 -19.50 8.21
C PRO A 351 21.84 -18.29 8.98
N VAL A 352 20.94 -18.55 9.93
CA VAL A 352 20.43 -17.54 10.85
C VAL A 352 21.62 -16.96 11.63
N PRO A 353 21.84 -15.63 11.63
CA PRO A 353 22.87 -15.04 12.47
C PRO A 353 22.48 -15.23 13.93
N THR A 354 23.23 -16.03 14.67
CA THR A 354 23.14 -16.12 16.13
C THR A 354 23.73 -14.85 16.75
N THR A 355 22.99 -13.75 16.74
CA THR A 355 23.28 -12.63 17.63
C THR A 355 22.61 -12.90 18.97
N ALA A 356 23.44 -13.16 19.99
CA ALA A 356 23.01 -13.26 21.37
C ALA A 356 22.20 -12.03 21.76
N ILE A 357 20.96 -12.24 22.20
CA ILE A 357 20.11 -11.19 22.75
C ILE A 357 20.77 -10.72 24.05
N SER A 358 21.39 -9.54 24.03
CA SER A 358 21.81 -8.88 25.26
C SER A 358 20.55 -8.48 26.04
N THR A 359 20.37 -9.05 27.23
CA THR A 359 19.32 -8.68 28.18
C THR A 359 19.28 -7.16 28.40
N PRO A 360 18.10 -6.52 28.43
CA PRO A 360 18.01 -5.09 28.70
C PRO A 360 18.41 -4.81 30.16
N VAL A 361 19.38 -3.90 30.33
CA VAL A 361 19.78 -3.37 31.63
C VAL A 361 18.59 -2.67 32.28
N ALA A 362 18.22 -3.10 33.48
CA ALA A 362 17.16 -2.50 34.28
C ALA A 362 17.49 -1.04 34.61
N THR A 363 16.71 -0.09 34.07
CA THR A 363 16.79 1.31 34.45
C THR A 363 16.10 1.53 35.80
N LYS A 364 16.87 1.99 36.80
CA LYS A 364 16.36 2.38 38.12
C LYS A 364 15.32 3.49 37.98
N ARG A 365 14.13 3.28 38.58
CA ARG A 365 13.09 4.31 38.74
C ARG A 365 13.62 5.54 39.52
N PRO A 366 13.35 6.78 39.09
CA PRO A 366 13.63 7.95 39.91
C PRO A 366 12.67 8.05 41.10
N SER A 367 13.21 8.47 42.25
CA SER A 367 12.52 8.64 43.53
C SER A 367 11.41 9.70 43.49
N LYS A 368 10.33 9.41 44.23
CA LYS A 368 9.12 10.23 44.44
C LYS A 368 9.42 11.72 44.71
N CYS A 369 8.91 12.61 43.86
CA CYS A 369 8.77 14.03 44.17
C CYS A 369 7.45 14.27 44.93
N LYS A 370 7.53 14.77 46.17
CA LYS A 370 6.38 15.11 47.01
C LYS A 370 5.65 16.33 46.42
N ARG A 371 4.41 16.16 45.94
CA ARG A 371 3.49 17.27 45.66
C ARG A 371 2.69 17.60 46.93
N SER A 372 2.91 18.78 47.48
CA SER A 372 2.12 19.35 48.58
C SER A 372 0.73 19.78 48.07
N MET A 373 -0.33 19.17 48.59
CA MET A 373 -1.70 19.63 48.42
C MET A 373 -1.94 20.88 49.27
N ARG A 374 -2.29 22.00 48.63
CA ARG A 374 -2.81 23.19 49.31
C ARG A 374 -4.31 23.28 49.00
N GLN A 375 -5.14 22.95 50.00
CA GLN A 375 -6.59 23.08 49.95
C GLN A 375 -7.00 24.55 49.83
N ARG A 376 -7.87 24.89 48.89
CA ARG A 376 -8.69 26.12 48.95
C ARG A 376 -10.15 25.71 49.15
N ARG A 377 -10.69 26.10 50.30
CA ARG A 377 -12.10 26.00 50.69
C ARG A 377 -12.92 26.99 49.85
N HIS A 378 -13.99 26.53 49.20
CA HIS A 378 -15.09 27.38 48.76
C HIS A 378 -16.16 27.40 49.86
N HIS A 379 -16.47 28.60 50.35
CA HIS A 379 -17.65 28.89 51.16
C HIS A 379 -18.86 29.10 50.25
N ARG A 380 -19.99 28.50 50.64
CA ARG A 380 -21.35 28.91 50.26
C ARG A 380 -21.98 29.65 51.43
N ARG A 381 -22.63 30.79 51.14
CA ARG A 381 -23.71 31.54 51.83
C ARG A 381 -23.74 32.90 51.11
N LEU A 382 -24.86 33.47 50.65
CA LEU A 382 -26.30 33.26 50.79
C LEU A 382 -26.94 33.43 49.40
#